data_AF-A0A8C8ZEH9-F1
#
_entry.id   AF-A0A8C8ZEH9-F1
#
_cell.length_a   1.000
_cell.length_b   1.000
_cell.length_c   1.000
_cell.angle_alpha   90.00
_cell.angle_beta   90.00
_cell.angle_gamma   90.00
#
_symmetry.space_group_name_H-M   'P 1'
#
loop_
_entity.id
_entity.type
_entity.pdbx_description
1 polymer ?
#
loop_
_entity_poly.entity_id
_entity_poly.type
_entity_poly.pdbx_seq_one_letter_code
_entity_poly.pdbx_strand_id
1 'polypeptide(L)'
;MEGGALLQAPICSVDAPASENTRAPEMKTRRPKSSLPPVLGTESEYLLAMPPQIIQFPEDQKVRAGESVELFGKVTGTQPITCTWMKFRKQIQESDLIKVENSENGSKLTILAARQEHCGCYTLLVENKLGSRQAQVNLTVVDKPDPPAGTPCASDIRSSSLTLSWYGSSYDGGSAVQSYSIEIWDSADKTWKELATCRSTSFNVQDLLPDHEYKFRVRAINVYGTSEPSQESELTVVGEKPEEPKDEVEVSDDDEKEPEVDYRTVTVNTEQKVSDFYDIEERLGSGKFGQVFRLVEKKTRKIWAGKFFKAYSAKEKENIRQEISIMNCLHHPKLVQCVDAFEEKANIVMVLEM
;
A
#
# COMPACT_ATOMS: atom_id res chain seq x y z
N MET A 1 0.76 2.83 74.72
CA MET A 1 0.26 2.99 76.10
C MET A 1 -1.18 2.51 76.08
N GLU A 2 -1.35 1.24 76.42
CA GLU A 2 -2.01 0.76 77.67
C GLU A 2 -3.53 0.80 77.49
N GLY A 3 -4.37 -0.19 77.83
CA GLY A 3 -4.33 -1.50 78.49
C GLY A 3 -5.78 -2.01 78.35
N GLY A 4 -6.12 -3.30 78.29
CA GLY A 4 -5.92 -4.29 79.34
C GLY A 4 -7.18 -4.44 80.21
N ALA A 5 -7.62 -5.70 80.41
CA ALA A 5 -8.52 -6.24 81.46
C ALA A 5 -10.05 -6.15 81.24
N LEU A 6 -10.78 -7.26 81.09
CA LEU A 6 -11.14 -8.36 82.02
C LEU A 6 -12.35 -8.04 82.92
N LEU A 7 -13.44 -8.79 82.73
CA LEU A 7 -14.40 -9.25 83.75
C LEU A 7 -14.91 -10.63 83.27
N GLN A 8 -14.36 -11.76 83.74
CA GLN A 8 -14.62 -12.46 85.00
C GLN A 8 -15.87 -13.38 84.92
N ALA A 9 -15.59 -14.70 84.93
CA ALA A 9 -16.49 -15.86 85.11
C ALA A 9 -17.11 -15.89 86.53
N PRO A 10 -17.89 -16.89 87.06
CA PRO A 10 -17.85 -18.37 86.85
C PRO A 10 -19.30 -19.00 86.80
N ILE A 11 -19.63 -20.30 86.83
CA ILE A 11 -19.31 -21.41 87.76
C ILE A 11 -19.71 -22.78 87.13
N CYS A 12 -18.85 -23.76 87.40
CA CYS A 12 -18.96 -25.24 87.44
C CYS A 12 -20.37 -25.84 87.64
N SER A 13 -20.67 -27.05 87.17
CA SER A 13 -20.30 -28.32 87.85
C SER A 13 -20.38 -29.51 86.88
N VAL A 14 -19.28 -30.22 86.59
CA VAL A 14 -18.86 -31.54 87.14
C VAL A 14 -20.00 -32.54 87.41
N ASP A 15 -20.06 -33.64 86.64
CA ASP A 15 -19.52 -34.94 87.09
C ASP A 15 -19.53 -36.01 85.97
N ALA A 16 -18.57 -36.93 86.07
CA ALA A 16 -18.26 -38.04 85.17
C ALA A 16 -18.94 -39.37 85.63
N PRO A 17 -18.43 -40.59 85.33
CA PRO A 17 -18.52 -41.36 84.07
C PRO A 17 -19.08 -42.80 84.26
N ALA A 18 -18.94 -43.64 83.22
CA ALA A 18 -19.01 -45.12 83.17
C ALA A 18 -20.42 -45.75 83.11
N SER A 19 -20.70 -46.89 82.46
CA SER A 19 -19.90 -47.95 81.83
C SER A 19 -20.77 -48.77 80.84
N GLU A 20 -20.10 -49.39 79.86
CA GLU A 20 -20.36 -50.66 79.16
C GLU A 20 -21.80 -51.20 79.02
N ASN A 21 -22.21 -51.47 77.76
CA ASN A 21 -22.42 -52.88 77.37
C ASN A 21 -22.33 -53.11 75.85
N THR A 22 -21.54 -54.11 75.51
CA THR A 22 -21.32 -54.81 74.25
C THR A 22 -22.61 -55.40 73.64
N ARG A 23 -22.91 -55.10 72.37
CA ARG A 23 -23.25 -56.11 71.32
C ARG A 23 -23.55 -55.45 69.97
N ALA A 24 -23.01 -56.06 68.90
CA ALA A 24 -23.13 -55.64 67.51
C ALA A 24 -24.59 -55.60 67.00
N PRO A 25 -24.96 -54.64 66.12
CA PRO A 25 -26.19 -54.72 65.36
C PRO A 25 -25.95 -55.27 63.94
N GLU A 26 -26.78 -56.24 63.57
CA GLU A 26 -26.92 -56.79 62.23
C GLU A 26 -27.37 -55.73 61.21
N MET A 27 -26.88 -55.91 59.98
CA MET A 27 -27.27 -55.17 58.78
C MET A 27 -28.79 -55.18 58.55
N LYS A 28 -29.39 -53.99 58.50
CA LYS A 28 -30.58 -53.72 57.67
C LYS A 28 -30.36 -52.44 56.88
N THR A 29 -30.12 -52.62 55.60
CA THR A 29 -30.04 -51.62 54.53
C THR A 29 -31.20 -50.63 54.57
N ARG A 30 -30.92 -49.36 54.89
CA ARG A 30 -31.77 -48.21 54.54
C ARG A 30 -31.00 -47.34 53.55
N ARG A 31 -31.58 -47.17 52.36
CA ARG A 31 -31.05 -46.32 51.28
C ARG A 31 -30.86 -44.88 51.79
N PRO A 32 -29.78 -44.17 51.44
CA PRO A 32 -29.70 -42.74 51.68
C PRO A 32 -30.74 -42.02 50.82
N LYS A 33 -31.49 -41.09 51.41
CA LYS A 33 -32.28 -40.09 50.68
C LYS A 33 -31.28 -39.23 49.90
N SER A 34 -31.13 -39.46 48.59
CA SER A 34 -30.42 -38.53 47.73
C SER A 34 -31.34 -37.33 47.47
N SER A 35 -31.04 -36.20 48.10
CA SER A 35 -31.50 -34.91 47.60
C SER A 35 -30.83 -34.69 46.24
N LEU A 36 -31.59 -34.86 45.16
CA LEU A 36 -31.16 -34.49 43.82
C LEU A 36 -30.82 -32.98 43.81
N PRO A 37 -29.69 -32.56 43.22
CA PRO A 37 -29.49 -31.14 42.91
C PRO A 37 -30.59 -30.68 41.93
N PRO A 38 -30.88 -29.37 41.85
CA PRO A 38 -31.93 -28.85 40.99
C PRO A 38 -31.69 -29.29 39.55
N VAL A 39 -32.76 -29.75 38.91
CA VAL A 39 -32.79 -30.28 37.54
C VAL A 39 -32.15 -29.29 36.57
N LEU A 40 -30.91 -29.56 36.19
CA LEU A 40 -30.33 -29.06 34.93
C LEU A 40 -31.18 -29.64 33.80
N GLY A 41 -31.52 -28.79 32.81
CA GLY A 41 -32.53 -29.00 31.78
C GLY A 41 -32.60 -30.41 31.18
N THR A 42 -33.81 -30.79 30.78
CA THR A 42 -34.12 -32.11 30.23
C THR A 42 -33.25 -32.44 29.02
N GLU A 43 -32.72 -33.67 28.95
CA GLU A 43 -31.91 -34.19 27.82
C GLU A 43 -32.62 -34.08 26.44
N SER A 44 -33.92 -33.78 26.42
CA SER A 44 -34.72 -33.55 25.22
C SER A 44 -34.40 -32.22 24.48
N GLU A 45 -33.83 -31.21 25.14
CA GLU A 45 -33.45 -29.94 24.48
C GLU A 45 -32.16 -30.04 23.65
N TYR A 46 -31.37 -31.09 23.85
CA TYR A 46 -30.09 -31.28 23.15
C TYR A 46 -30.22 -31.93 21.76
N LEU A 47 -31.36 -32.53 21.43
CA LEU A 47 -31.51 -33.35 20.22
C LEU A 47 -31.87 -32.58 18.93
N LEU A 48 -32.05 -31.25 19.00
CA LEU A 48 -32.40 -30.41 17.83
C LEU A 48 -31.55 -29.15 17.67
N ALA A 49 -30.49 -29.00 18.48
CA ALA A 49 -29.68 -27.79 18.44
C ALA A 49 -28.64 -27.85 17.31
N MET A 50 -28.60 -26.83 16.45
CA MET A 50 -27.74 -26.75 15.27
C MET A 50 -26.67 -25.66 15.41
N PRO A 51 -25.39 -25.93 15.04
CA PRO A 51 -24.36 -24.89 14.92
C PRO A 51 -24.75 -23.88 13.83
N PRO A 52 -24.20 -22.65 13.85
CA PRO A 52 -24.56 -21.65 12.88
C PRO A 52 -24.10 -22.05 11.48
N GLN A 53 -24.95 -21.80 10.50
CA GLN A 53 -24.65 -21.97 9.09
C GLN A 53 -24.95 -20.68 8.34
N ILE A 54 -24.13 -20.37 7.35
CA ILE A 54 -24.35 -19.26 6.41
C ILE A 54 -25.02 -19.87 5.18
N ILE A 55 -26.29 -19.53 4.96
CA ILE A 55 -27.11 -20.06 3.87
C ILE A 55 -27.13 -19.13 2.65
N GLN A 56 -26.81 -17.85 2.87
CA GLN A 56 -26.53 -16.91 1.80
C GLN A 56 -25.22 -16.22 2.15
N PHE A 57 -24.19 -16.48 1.36
CA PHE A 57 -22.88 -15.88 1.54
C PHE A 57 -22.91 -14.45 1.00
N PRO A 58 -22.20 -13.50 1.63
CA PRO A 58 -21.95 -12.21 1.02
C PRO A 58 -21.15 -12.38 -0.26
N GLU A 59 -21.52 -11.63 -1.30
CA GLU A 59 -20.90 -11.72 -2.63
C GLU A 59 -19.95 -10.56 -2.87
N ASP A 60 -18.86 -10.83 -3.59
CA ASP A 60 -17.86 -9.82 -3.96
C ASP A 60 -18.53 -8.70 -4.75
N GLN A 61 -18.25 -7.46 -4.36
CA GLN A 61 -18.91 -6.29 -4.93
C GLN A 61 -17.90 -5.24 -5.38
N LYS A 62 -18.28 -4.56 -6.45
CA LYS A 62 -17.60 -3.40 -6.98
C LYS A 62 -18.57 -2.22 -6.98
N VAL A 63 -18.19 -1.11 -6.36
CA VAL A 63 -19.05 0.07 -6.17
C VAL A 63 -18.29 1.34 -6.54
N ARG A 64 -18.96 2.34 -7.11
CA ARG A 64 -18.29 3.63 -7.37
C ARG A 64 -18.07 4.41 -6.08
N ALA A 65 -16.98 5.19 -6.01
CA ALA A 65 -16.76 6.09 -4.89
C ALA A 65 -17.97 7.03 -4.69
N GLY A 66 -18.38 7.21 -3.44
CA GLY A 66 -19.55 8.00 -3.05
C GLY A 66 -20.89 7.26 -3.08
N GLU A 67 -21.00 6.11 -3.76
CA GLU A 67 -22.23 5.30 -3.78
C GLU A 67 -22.36 4.44 -2.51
N SER A 68 -23.60 4.06 -2.18
CA SER A 68 -23.88 3.15 -1.07
C SER A 68 -23.71 1.69 -1.49
N VAL A 69 -23.20 0.85 -0.60
CA VAL A 69 -23.08 -0.60 -0.81
C VAL A 69 -23.54 -1.38 0.42
N GLU A 70 -24.17 -2.52 0.19
CA GLU A 70 -24.63 -3.42 1.24
C GLU A 70 -23.98 -4.81 1.08
N LEU A 71 -23.25 -5.23 2.11
CA LEU A 71 -22.73 -6.58 2.23
C LEU A 71 -23.62 -7.32 3.22
N PHE A 72 -24.21 -8.44 2.83
CA PHE A 72 -25.12 -9.16 3.72
C PHE A 72 -24.94 -10.67 3.62
N GLY A 73 -25.19 -11.34 4.74
CA GLY A 73 -25.25 -12.79 4.81
C GLY A 73 -26.47 -13.24 5.58
N LYS A 74 -27.13 -14.30 5.08
CA LYS A 74 -28.23 -14.95 5.81
C LYS A 74 -27.70 -16.16 6.56
N VAL A 75 -28.17 -16.32 7.78
CA VAL A 75 -27.71 -17.36 8.70
C VAL A 75 -28.88 -18.18 9.21
N THR A 76 -28.60 -19.41 9.61
CA THR A 76 -29.53 -20.30 10.30
C THR A 76 -28.79 -21.05 11.40
N GLY A 77 -29.53 -21.60 12.35
CA GLY A 77 -28.98 -22.33 13.50
C GLY A 77 -29.82 -22.08 14.75
N THR A 78 -29.39 -22.68 15.85
CA THR A 78 -30.05 -22.47 17.14
C THR A 78 -29.67 -21.10 17.72
N GLN A 79 -30.69 -20.33 18.11
CA GLN A 79 -30.54 -19.03 18.76
C GLN A 79 -29.98 -19.17 20.19
N PRO A 80 -29.34 -18.11 20.75
CA PRO A 80 -29.00 -16.85 20.11
C PRO A 80 -27.79 -16.97 19.18
N ILE A 81 -27.90 -16.42 17.96
CA ILE A 81 -26.80 -16.31 17.00
C ILE A 81 -26.23 -14.89 17.05
N THR A 82 -24.92 -14.79 17.22
CA THR A 82 -24.18 -13.52 17.15
C THR A 82 -23.53 -13.37 15.78
N CYS A 83 -23.76 -12.25 15.10
CA CYS A 83 -23.12 -11.92 13.84
C CYS A 83 -22.18 -10.72 14.02
N THR A 84 -20.94 -10.88 13.57
CA THR A 84 -19.88 -9.87 13.74
C THR A 84 -19.15 -9.67 12.41
N TRP A 85 -19.15 -8.43 11.91
CA TRP A 85 -18.35 -8.05 10.75
C TRP A 85 -16.95 -7.62 11.19
N MET A 86 -15.94 -8.07 10.44
CA MET A 86 -14.54 -7.75 10.70
C MET A 86 -13.82 -7.31 9.42
N LYS A 87 -12.87 -6.39 9.57
CA LYS A 87 -11.89 -6.00 8.56
C LYS A 87 -10.51 -5.95 9.20
N PHE A 88 -9.49 -6.50 8.55
CA PHE A 88 -8.12 -6.61 9.12
C PHE A 88 -8.08 -7.27 10.52
N ARG A 89 -8.93 -8.30 10.73
CA ARG A 89 -9.10 -8.99 12.02
C ARG A 89 -9.60 -8.11 13.17
N LYS A 90 -10.08 -6.91 12.88
CA LYS A 90 -10.73 -6.03 13.85
C LYS A 90 -12.22 -5.98 13.56
N GLN A 91 -13.02 -6.03 14.62
CA GLN A 91 -14.46 -5.82 14.51
C GLN A 91 -14.73 -4.41 13.96
N ILE A 92 -15.64 -4.34 12.99
CA ILE A 92 -16.08 -3.07 12.42
C ILE A 92 -16.84 -2.29 13.49
N GLN A 93 -16.46 -1.03 13.63
CA GLN A 93 -17.17 -0.07 14.46
C GLN A 93 -18.13 0.71 13.58
N GLU A 94 -19.37 0.86 14.06
CA GLU A 94 -20.35 1.70 13.39
C GLU A 94 -19.93 3.17 13.45
N SER A 95 -20.34 3.93 12.43
CA SER A 95 -20.10 5.36 12.29
C SER A 95 -21.21 5.98 11.46
N ASP A 96 -21.15 7.28 11.20
CA ASP A 96 -22.10 7.97 10.32
C ASP A 96 -22.16 7.38 8.90
N LEU A 97 -21.11 6.69 8.45
CA LEU A 97 -20.99 6.11 7.12
C LEU A 97 -21.13 4.60 7.08
N ILE A 98 -20.95 3.92 8.22
CA ILE A 98 -20.94 2.47 8.32
C ILE A 98 -21.98 2.04 9.35
N LYS A 99 -22.97 1.26 8.91
CA LYS A 99 -24.05 0.74 9.76
C LYS A 99 -24.07 -0.78 9.71
N VAL A 100 -24.29 -1.42 10.86
CA VAL A 100 -24.43 -2.87 10.96
C VAL A 100 -25.81 -3.21 11.51
N GLU A 101 -26.59 -3.92 10.72
CA GLU A 101 -27.93 -4.37 11.09
C GLU A 101 -27.90 -5.88 11.30
N ASN A 102 -28.00 -6.30 12.56
CA ASN A 102 -28.07 -7.70 12.94
C ASN A 102 -29.51 -8.14 13.17
N SER A 103 -29.84 -9.34 12.72
CA SER A 103 -31.12 -10.00 12.92
C SER A 103 -30.91 -11.46 13.30
N GLU A 104 -31.96 -12.14 13.77
CA GLU A 104 -31.92 -13.58 14.06
C GLU A 104 -31.54 -14.43 12.83
N ASN A 105 -31.80 -13.92 11.62
CA ASN A 105 -31.63 -14.64 10.36
C ASN A 105 -30.48 -14.11 9.50
N GLY A 106 -29.65 -13.21 10.01
CA GLY A 106 -28.52 -12.69 9.26
C GLY A 106 -27.99 -11.35 9.74
N SER A 107 -27.04 -10.83 8.99
CA SER A 107 -26.43 -9.54 9.23
C SER A 107 -26.21 -8.79 7.92
N LYS A 108 -26.39 -7.48 7.96
CA LYS A 108 -26.15 -6.56 6.85
C LYS A 108 -25.23 -5.44 7.30
N LEU A 109 -24.15 -5.25 6.57
CA LEU A 109 -23.21 -4.14 6.69
C LEU A 109 -23.47 -3.16 5.55
N THR A 110 -23.90 -1.96 5.88
CA THR A 110 -24.16 -0.89 4.92
C THR A 110 -23.06 0.17 5.02
N ILE A 111 -22.47 0.50 3.87
CA ILE A 111 -21.54 1.62 3.72
C ILE A 111 -22.25 2.67 2.88
N LEU A 112 -22.65 3.79 3.48
CA LEU A 112 -23.53 4.79 2.85
C LEU A 112 -22.85 5.60 1.74
N ALA A 113 -21.54 5.81 1.85
CA ALA A 113 -20.72 6.47 0.84
C ALA A 113 -19.37 5.76 0.75
N ALA A 114 -19.19 4.95 -0.29
CA ALA A 114 -17.98 4.16 -0.51
C ALA A 114 -16.76 5.07 -0.72
N ARG A 115 -15.62 4.66 -0.15
CA ARG A 115 -14.35 5.40 -0.19
C ARG A 115 -13.22 4.41 -0.32
N GLN A 116 -12.04 4.90 -0.68
CA GLN A 116 -10.88 4.03 -0.85
C GLN A 116 -10.52 3.23 0.40
N GLU A 117 -10.68 3.84 1.58
CA GLU A 117 -10.45 3.18 2.88
C GLU A 117 -11.41 2.01 3.13
N HIS A 118 -12.55 1.95 2.46
CA HIS A 118 -13.52 0.86 2.55
C HIS A 118 -13.14 -0.35 1.68
N CYS A 119 -12.20 -0.22 0.75
CA CYS A 119 -11.75 -1.34 -0.08
C CYS A 119 -11.09 -2.45 0.77
N GLY A 120 -11.32 -3.71 0.40
CA GLY A 120 -10.62 -4.87 0.98
C GLY A 120 -11.52 -6.06 1.30
N CYS A 121 -10.94 -7.03 2.01
CA CYS A 121 -11.61 -8.26 2.43
C CYS A 121 -12.30 -8.07 3.79
N TYR A 122 -13.60 -8.31 3.82
CA TYR A 122 -14.45 -8.34 5.00
C TYR A 122 -14.73 -9.78 5.41
N THR A 123 -14.88 -10.02 6.70
CA THR A 123 -15.25 -11.34 7.24
C THR A 123 -16.52 -11.20 8.07
N LEU A 124 -17.56 -11.94 7.71
CA LEU A 124 -18.74 -12.16 8.53
C LEU A 124 -18.50 -13.39 9.40
N LEU A 125 -18.37 -13.20 10.71
CA LEU A 125 -18.27 -14.25 11.71
C LEU A 125 -19.64 -14.46 12.37
N VAL A 126 -20.08 -15.71 12.44
CA VAL A 126 -21.39 -16.12 12.96
C VAL A 126 -21.18 -17.18 14.03
N GLU A 127 -21.70 -16.96 15.23
CA GLU A 127 -21.39 -17.78 16.41
C GLU A 127 -22.65 -18.10 17.21
N ASN A 128 -22.73 -19.33 17.73
CA ASN A 128 -23.65 -19.69 18.81
C ASN A 128 -22.93 -20.65 19.80
N LYS A 129 -23.65 -21.12 20.83
CA LYS A 129 -23.10 -22.03 21.86
C LYS A 129 -22.51 -23.35 21.32
N LEU A 130 -22.83 -23.74 20.09
CA LEU A 130 -22.41 -24.99 19.47
C LEU A 130 -21.27 -24.83 18.46
N GLY A 131 -20.91 -23.60 18.08
CA GLY A 131 -19.78 -23.36 17.21
C GLY A 131 -19.82 -22.04 16.47
N SER A 132 -18.89 -21.91 15.52
CA SER A 132 -18.72 -20.71 14.71
C SER A 132 -18.58 -21.05 13.22
N ARG A 133 -18.98 -20.10 12.38
CA ARG A 133 -18.81 -20.13 10.93
C ARG A 133 -18.37 -18.75 10.45
N GLN A 134 -17.57 -18.70 9.40
CA GLN A 134 -17.17 -17.44 8.79
C GLN A 134 -17.37 -17.46 7.27
N ALA A 135 -17.65 -16.29 6.71
CA ALA A 135 -17.64 -16.03 5.27
C ALA A 135 -16.78 -14.80 4.99
N GLN A 136 -16.10 -14.80 3.84
CA GLN A 136 -15.30 -13.67 3.37
C GLN A 136 -15.93 -13.06 2.13
N VAL A 137 -15.79 -11.76 1.99
CA VAL A 137 -16.26 -10.99 0.83
C VAL A 137 -15.29 -9.86 0.53
N ASN A 138 -15.00 -9.63 -0.74
CA ASN A 138 -14.16 -8.52 -1.19
C ASN A 138 -15.02 -7.36 -1.67
N LEU A 139 -14.75 -6.18 -1.15
CA LEU A 139 -15.29 -4.93 -1.65
C LEU A 139 -14.20 -4.19 -2.42
N THR A 140 -14.47 -3.87 -3.69
CA THR A 140 -13.63 -2.98 -4.49
C THR A 140 -14.36 -1.65 -4.69
N VAL A 141 -13.74 -0.56 -4.28
CA VAL A 141 -14.23 0.79 -4.58
C VAL A 141 -13.52 1.29 -5.83
N VAL A 142 -14.28 1.71 -6.83
CA VAL A 142 -13.76 2.19 -8.12
C VAL A 142 -14.12 3.64 -8.38
N ASP A 143 -13.25 4.35 -9.07
CA ASP A 143 -13.42 5.75 -9.46
C ASP A 143 -12.57 6.07 -10.70
N LYS A 144 -12.67 7.30 -11.21
CA LYS A 144 -11.69 7.86 -12.15
C LYS A 144 -10.27 7.85 -11.53
N PRO A 145 -9.20 7.82 -12.33
CA PRO A 145 -7.85 7.85 -11.81
C PRO A 145 -7.56 9.19 -11.12
N ASP A 146 -6.54 9.20 -10.25
CA ASP A 146 -5.89 10.44 -9.84
C ASP A 146 -5.24 11.12 -11.07
N PRO A 147 -4.97 12.43 -11.01
CA PRO A 147 -4.16 13.09 -12.03
C PRO A 147 -2.80 12.40 -12.23
N PRO A 148 -2.25 12.42 -13.46
CA PRO A 148 -0.85 12.09 -13.68
C PRO A 148 0.06 12.86 -12.72
N ALA A 149 1.05 12.19 -12.14
CA ALA A 149 1.88 12.77 -11.10
C ALA A 149 2.90 13.77 -11.67
N GLY A 150 3.10 14.88 -10.94
CA GLY A 150 4.08 15.91 -11.30
C GLY A 150 3.72 16.72 -12.54
N THR A 151 4.76 17.34 -13.12
CA THR A 151 4.67 18.15 -14.34
C THR A 151 5.13 17.34 -15.56
N PRO A 152 4.44 17.43 -16.71
CA PRO A 152 4.95 16.90 -17.96
C PRO A 152 6.28 17.56 -18.35
N CYS A 153 7.20 16.77 -18.89
CA CYS A 153 8.53 17.21 -19.30
C CYS A 153 8.64 17.18 -20.83
N ALA A 154 8.96 18.33 -21.43
CA ALA A 154 9.28 18.45 -22.85
C ALA A 154 10.79 18.20 -23.07
N SER A 155 11.10 17.44 -24.11
CA SER A 155 12.44 17.04 -24.51
C SER A 155 12.51 16.95 -26.05
N ASP A 156 13.69 16.77 -26.63
CA ASP A 156 13.89 16.67 -28.08
C ASP A 156 13.19 17.80 -28.88
N ILE A 157 13.29 19.03 -28.38
CA ILE A 157 12.62 20.19 -28.97
C ILE A 157 13.27 20.52 -30.32
N ARG A 158 12.44 20.61 -31.36
CA ARG A 158 12.79 20.98 -32.73
C ARG A 158 11.90 22.14 -33.19
N SER A 159 12.12 22.65 -34.39
CA SER A 159 11.37 23.77 -34.96
C SER A 159 9.86 23.55 -35.09
N SER A 160 9.37 22.31 -35.16
CA SER A 160 7.93 22.00 -35.26
C SER A 160 7.47 20.79 -34.46
N SER A 161 8.32 20.25 -33.58
CA SER A 161 8.01 19.05 -32.82
C SER A 161 8.77 18.98 -31.50
N LEU A 162 8.24 18.27 -30.51
CA LEU A 162 8.94 17.92 -29.29
C LEU A 162 8.45 16.56 -28.76
N THR A 163 9.21 15.94 -27.87
CA THR A 163 8.81 14.74 -27.15
C THR A 163 8.34 15.13 -25.75
N LEU A 164 7.06 14.89 -25.47
CA LEU A 164 6.47 15.06 -24.14
C LEU A 164 6.55 13.73 -23.37
N SER A 165 6.92 13.79 -22.09
CA SER A 165 6.92 12.64 -21.18
C SER A 165 6.27 13.01 -19.83
N TRP A 166 5.65 12.05 -19.16
CA TRP A 166 5.00 12.28 -17.87
C TRP A 166 4.99 11.02 -17.00
N TYR A 167 4.65 11.16 -15.72
CA TYR A 167 4.43 10.03 -14.84
C TYR A 167 2.95 9.62 -14.84
N GLY A 168 2.67 8.33 -14.71
CA GLY A 168 1.31 7.85 -14.49
C GLY A 168 0.74 8.30 -13.14
N SER A 169 -0.56 8.05 -12.95
CA SER A 169 -1.26 8.36 -11.69
C SER A 169 -0.71 7.54 -10.53
N SER A 170 -0.63 8.13 -9.33
CA SER A 170 -0.27 7.41 -8.10
C SER A 170 -1.31 6.36 -7.71
N TYR A 171 -2.58 6.63 -8.02
CA TYR A 171 -3.70 5.74 -7.84
C TYR A 171 -4.59 5.74 -9.09
N ASP A 172 -5.00 4.57 -9.55
CA ASP A 172 -5.77 4.39 -10.78
C ASP A 172 -7.29 4.39 -10.57
N GLY A 173 -7.75 4.70 -9.35
CA GLY A 173 -9.17 4.61 -9.03
C GLY A 173 -9.66 3.16 -8.91
N GLY A 174 -8.77 2.18 -8.69
CA GLY A 174 -9.16 0.77 -8.50
C GLY A 174 -9.46 0.06 -9.81
N SER A 175 -9.12 0.70 -10.93
CA SER A 175 -9.26 0.17 -12.28
C SER A 175 -8.15 0.71 -13.16
N ALA A 176 -7.48 -0.20 -13.88
CA ALA A 176 -6.32 0.15 -14.69
C ALA A 176 -6.61 1.32 -15.65
N VAL A 177 -5.65 2.25 -15.70
CA VAL A 177 -5.61 3.35 -16.69
C VAL A 177 -5.48 2.75 -18.09
N GLN A 178 -6.33 3.19 -19.01
CA GLN A 178 -6.41 2.71 -20.39
C GLN A 178 -5.69 3.65 -21.37
N SER A 179 -5.73 4.95 -21.11
CA SER A 179 -5.12 5.97 -21.95
C SER A 179 -4.90 7.28 -21.20
N TYR A 180 -4.22 8.22 -21.86
CA TYR A 180 -3.96 9.57 -21.41
C TYR A 180 -4.41 10.56 -22.49
N SER A 181 -5.13 11.62 -22.10
CA SER A 181 -5.45 12.75 -22.98
C SER A 181 -4.46 13.88 -22.69
N ILE A 182 -3.82 14.36 -23.75
CA ILE A 182 -2.81 15.42 -23.72
C ILE A 182 -3.49 16.69 -24.17
N GLU A 183 -3.41 17.72 -23.34
CA GLU A 183 -3.91 19.05 -23.66
C GLU A 183 -2.73 19.99 -23.86
N ILE A 184 -2.87 20.88 -24.84
CA ILE A 184 -1.90 21.90 -25.19
C ILE A 184 -2.51 23.29 -25.00
N TRP A 185 -1.70 24.21 -24.51
CA TRP A 185 -2.02 25.63 -24.43
C TRP A 185 -1.01 26.40 -25.27
N ASP A 186 -1.50 27.23 -26.18
CA ASP A 186 -0.70 28.11 -27.04
C ASP A 186 -0.79 29.55 -26.51
N SER A 187 0.35 30.24 -26.40
CA SER A 187 0.44 31.65 -26.03
C SER A 187 -0.42 32.59 -26.90
N ALA A 188 -0.66 32.24 -28.16
CA ALA A 188 -1.50 33.02 -29.08
C ALA A 188 -3.00 32.87 -28.75
N ASP A 189 -3.47 31.63 -28.56
CA ASP A 189 -4.88 31.31 -28.36
C ASP A 189 -5.32 31.41 -26.90
N LYS A 190 -4.37 31.37 -25.96
CA LYS A 190 -4.58 31.44 -24.50
C LYS A 190 -5.64 30.47 -23.97
N THR A 191 -5.87 29.36 -24.65
CA THR A 191 -6.88 28.35 -24.30
C THR A 191 -6.29 26.94 -24.37
N TRP A 192 -6.74 26.07 -23.45
CA TRP A 192 -6.39 24.65 -23.48
C TRP A 192 -7.21 23.93 -24.54
N LYS A 193 -6.55 23.13 -25.37
CA LYS A 193 -7.16 22.29 -26.39
C LYS A 193 -6.66 20.86 -26.24
N GLU A 194 -7.53 19.89 -26.47
CA GLU A 194 -7.09 18.50 -26.57
C GLU A 194 -6.25 18.34 -27.84
N LEU A 195 -5.02 17.86 -27.66
CA LEU A 195 -4.07 17.62 -28.74
C LEU A 195 -4.17 16.18 -29.23
N ALA A 196 -4.11 15.22 -28.31
CA ALA A 196 -4.08 13.80 -28.64
C ALA A 196 -4.45 12.92 -27.45
N THR A 197 -4.82 11.68 -27.74
CA THR A 197 -4.95 10.61 -26.74
C THR A 197 -3.99 9.47 -27.07
N CYS A 198 -3.26 8.96 -26.07
CA CYS A 198 -2.31 7.85 -26.24
C CYS A 198 -2.32 6.89 -25.05
N ARG A 199 -1.70 5.71 -25.19
CA ARG A 199 -1.63 4.69 -24.10
C ARG A 199 -0.32 4.71 -23.32
N SER A 200 0.72 5.29 -23.92
CA SER A 200 2.05 5.41 -23.32
C SER A 200 2.12 6.62 -22.40
N THR A 201 3.18 6.72 -21.61
CA THR A 201 3.50 7.90 -20.78
C THR A 201 4.50 8.84 -21.48
N SER A 202 4.49 8.81 -22.82
CA SER A 202 5.26 9.69 -23.67
C SER A 202 4.57 9.82 -25.03
N PHE A 203 4.70 10.99 -25.65
CA PHE A 203 4.09 11.31 -26.93
C PHE A 203 4.96 12.31 -27.70
N ASN A 204 5.14 12.06 -28.99
CA ASN A 204 5.81 13.00 -29.89
C ASN A 204 4.76 14.01 -30.41
N VAL A 205 4.86 15.24 -29.92
CA VAL A 205 4.04 16.37 -30.36
C VAL A 205 4.60 16.90 -31.67
N GLN A 206 3.73 17.14 -32.65
CA GLN A 206 4.07 17.62 -33.99
C GLN A 206 3.20 18.84 -34.33
N ASP A 207 3.43 19.43 -35.50
CA ASP A 207 2.69 20.58 -36.03
C ASP A 207 2.72 21.81 -35.12
N LEU A 208 3.82 21.99 -34.39
CA LEU A 208 4.07 23.19 -33.57
C LEU A 208 4.60 24.33 -34.45
N LEU A 209 4.28 25.55 -34.07
CA LEU A 209 4.81 26.74 -34.75
C LEU A 209 6.18 27.12 -34.17
N PRO A 210 7.18 27.41 -35.02
CA PRO A 210 8.44 27.98 -34.56
C PRO A 210 8.22 29.31 -33.83
N ASP A 211 9.06 29.58 -32.83
CA ASP A 211 9.07 30.76 -31.96
C ASP A 211 7.78 30.97 -31.15
N HIS A 212 6.91 29.97 -31.08
CA HIS A 212 5.72 29.98 -30.21
C HIS A 212 5.99 29.30 -28.87
N GLU A 213 5.29 29.78 -27.85
CA GLU A 213 5.36 29.25 -26.49
C GLU A 213 4.16 28.36 -26.19
N TYR A 214 4.45 27.14 -25.71
CA TYR A 214 3.44 26.15 -25.37
C TYR A 214 3.55 25.69 -23.92
N LYS A 215 2.39 25.35 -23.35
CA LYS A 215 2.30 24.54 -22.12
C LYS A 215 1.54 23.25 -22.39
N PHE A 216 1.81 22.24 -21.58
CA PHE A 216 1.20 20.94 -21.69
C PHE A 216 0.63 20.51 -20.33
N ARG A 217 -0.47 19.79 -20.36
CA ARG A 217 -0.98 19.04 -19.20
C ARG A 217 -1.63 17.75 -19.68
N VAL A 218 -1.69 16.75 -18.81
CA VAL A 218 -2.12 15.41 -19.17
C VAL A 218 -3.20 14.94 -18.21
N ARG A 219 -4.23 14.25 -18.72
CA ARG A 219 -5.26 13.56 -17.93
C ARG A 219 -5.16 12.06 -18.11
N ALA A 220 -5.35 11.29 -17.04
CA ALA A 220 -5.44 9.84 -17.08
C ALA A 220 -6.89 9.39 -17.28
N ILE A 221 -7.11 8.33 -18.04
CA ILE A 221 -8.43 7.82 -18.40
C ILE A 221 -8.53 6.34 -18.05
N ASN A 222 -9.57 5.96 -17.29
CA ASN A 222 -9.98 4.58 -17.11
C ASN A 222 -11.46 4.40 -17.52
N VAL A 223 -12.03 3.21 -17.31
CA VAL A 223 -13.44 2.93 -17.65
C VAL A 223 -14.46 3.71 -16.83
N TYR A 224 -14.05 4.29 -15.70
CA TYR A 224 -14.91 5.05 -14.79
C TYR A 224 -14.84 6.56 -15.04
N GLY A 225 -13.82 7.03 -15.75
CA GLY A 225 -13.77 8.40 -16.25
C GLY A 225 -12.36 8.92 -16.47
N THR A 226 -12.30 10.24 -16.65
CA THR A 226 -11.08 11.01 -16.88
C THR A 226 -10.71 11.78 -15.63
N SER A 227 -9.44 11.74 -15.24
CA SER A 227 -8.90 12.44 -14.08
C SER A 227 -8.98 13.97 -14.24
N GLU A 228 -8.74 14.68 -13.13
CA GLU A 228 -8.30 16.08 -13.23
C GLU A 228 -6.95 16.17 -13.98
N PRO A 229 -6.62 17.32 -14.59
CA PRO A 229 -5.37 17.42 -15.33
C PRO A 229 -4.18 17.40 -14.37
N SER A 230 -3.03 16.97 -14.88
CA SER A 230 -1.74 17.10 -14.21
C SER A 230 -1.43 18.57 -13.90
N GLN A 231 -0.35 18.79 -13.14
CA GLN A 231 0.26 20.12 -13.13
C GLN A 231 0.64 20.53 -14.55
N GLU A 232 0.60 21.84 -14.81
CA GLU A 232 1.03 22.40 -16.09
C GLU A 232 2.54 22.23 -16.23
N SER A 233 3.01 21.92 -17.44
CA SER A 233 4.43 21.98 -17.75
C SER A 233 4.94 23.42 -17.65
N GLU A 234 6.27 23.54 -17.55
CA GLU A 234 6.93 24.82 -17.83
C GLU A 234 6.66 25.27 -19.27
N LEU A 235 6.77 26.58 -19.47
CA LEU A 235 6.60 27.20 -20.77
C LEU A 235 7.75 26.76 -21.70
N THR A 236 7.40 26.18 -22.85
CA THR A 236 8.37 25.65 -23.82
C THR A 236 8.33 26.48 -25.09
N VAL A 237 9.45 27.10 -25.44
CA VAL A 237 9.63 27.78 -26.73
C VAL A 237 10.07 26.76 -27.76
N VAL A 238 9.30 26.62 -28.84
CA VAL A 238 9.60 25.72 -29.95
C VAL A 238 10.49 26.46 -30.93
N GLY A 239 11.66 25.93 -31.26
CA GLY A 239 12.62 26.60 -32.13
C GLY A 239 13.72 25.64 -32.58
N GLU A 240 14.60 26.08 -33.46
CA GLU A 240 15.78 25.29 -33.80
C GLU A 240 16.64 25.10 -32.55
N LYS A 241 17.01 23.84 -32.26
CA LYS A 241 18.10 23.56 -31.31
C LYS A 241 19.32 24.34 -31.82
N PRO A 242 20.03 25.14 -30.99
CA PRO A 242 21.29 25.73 -31.41
C PRO A 242 22.17 24.60 -31.96
N GLU A 243 22.64 24.73 -33.21
CA GLU A 243 23.61 23.80 -33.78
C GLU A 243 24.75 23.71 -32.76
N GLU A 244 25.06 22.50 -32.28
CA GLU A 244 26.26 22.31 -31.44
C GLU A 244 27.43 22.89 -32.23
N PRO A 245 28.24 23.78 -31.63
CA PRO A 245 29.32 24.43 -32.35
C PRO A 245 30.22 23.33 -32.93
N LYS A 246 30.36 23.33 -34.26
CA LYS A 246 31.37 22.51 -34.93
C LYS A 246 32.70 23.16 -34.59
N ASP A 247 33.37 22.62 -33.58
CA ASP A 247 34.72 23.02 -33.21
C ASP A 247 35.70 22.66 -34.36
N GLU A 248 35.82 23.54 -35.35
CA GLU A 248 37.03 23.66 -36.17
C GLU A 248 38.02 24.55 -35.39
N VAL A 249 38.80 23.92 -34.51
CA VAL A 249 39.88 24.61 -33.80
C VAL A 249 41.12 24.68 -34.72
N GLU A 250 41.33 25.84 -35.36
CA GLU A 250 42.68 26.26 -35.73
C GLU A 250 43.41 26.68 -34.45
N VAL A 251 44.45 25.94 -34.10
CA VAL A 251 45.25 26.13 -32.88
C VAL A 251 46.10 27.38 -33.03
N SER A 252 45.86 28.39 -32.18
CA SER A 252 46.85 29.40 -31.83
C SER A 252 47.03 29.39 -30.32
N ASP A 253 48.25 29.04 -29.91
CA ASP A 253 48.69 28.92 -28.53
C ASP A 253 48.55 30.25 -27.76
N ASP A 254 47.72 30.26 -26.71
CA ASP A 254 47.91 31.08 -25.50
C ASP A 254 47.00 30.51 -24.36
N ASP A 255 47.62 29.66 -23.52
CA ASP A 255 47.03 28.90 -22.42
C ASP A 255 46.69 29.78 -21.18
N GLU A 256 45.44 30.22 -21.05
CA GLU A 256 44.78 30.37 -19.75
C GLU A 256 43.81 29.20 -19.58
N LYS A 257 44.26 28.14 -18.91
CA LYS A 257 43.47 26.90 -18.68
C LYS A 257 42.31 27.15 -17.73
N GLU A 258 41.10 27.27 -18.28
CA GLU A 258 39.90 26.81 -17.57
C GLU A 258 40.00 25.29 -17.36
N PRO A 259 39.53 24.76 -16.21
CA PRO A 259 39.63 23.33 -15.95
C PRO A 259 38.67 22.56 -16.87
N GLU A 260 39.22 21.80 -17.81
CA GLU A 260 38.51 20.72 -18.50
C GLU A 260 37.88 19.80 -17.44
N VAL A 261 36.56 19.87 -17.28
CA VAL A 261 35.82 18.88 -16.50
C VAL A 261 35.50 17.73 -17.45
N ASP A 262 36.35 16.69 -17.42
CA ASP A 262 36.15 15.43 -18.11
C ASP A 262 34.86 14.75 -17.59
N TYR A 263 33.74 15.01 -18.26
CA TYR A 263 32.46 14.35 -17.96
C TYR A 263 32.53 12.93 -18.55
N ARG A 264 33.11 12.03 -17.78
CA ARG A 264 33.19 10.63 -18.15
C ARG A 264 31.78 10.06 -18.36
N THR A 265 31.46 9.71 -19.61
CA THR A 265 30.19 9.02 -19.94
C THR A 265 30.12 7.70 -19.18
N VAL A 266 29.09 7.51 -18.34
CA VAL A 266 28.94 6.29 -17.55
C VAL A 266 28.36 5.17 -18.42
N THR A 267 29.17 4.16 -18.70
CA THR A 267 28.72 2.91 -19.33
C THR A 267 28.45 1.84 -18.27
N VAL A 268 27.37 1.07 -18.44
CA VAL A 268 27.04 -0.02 -17.51
C VAL A 268 28.05 -1.15 -17.64
N ASN A 269 28.81 -1.41 -16.58
CA ASN A 269 29.76 -2.52 -16.52
C ASN A 269 29.01 -3.84 -16.26
N THR A 270 29.11 -4.77 -17.20
CA THR A 270 28.44 -6.08 -17.15
C THR A 270 29.39 -7.23 -16.78
N GLU A 271 30.70 -6.97 -16.74
CA GLU A 271 31.73 -7.98 -16.55
C GLU A 271 32.26 -8.02 -15.12
N GLN A 272 32.28 -6.87 -14.45
CA GLN A 272 32.82 -6.70 -13.10
C GLN A 272 31.71 -6.33 -12.11
N LYS A 273 31.95 -6.62 -10.83
CA LYS A 273 30.96 -6.37 -9.79
C LYS A 273 31.22 -5.05 -9.10
N VAL A 274 30.17 -4.40 -8.64
CA VAL A 274 30.29 -3.19 -7.80
C VAL A 274 31.16 -3.43 -6.56
N SER A 275 31.12 -4.64 -5.99
CA SER A 275 31.93 -5.04 -4.83
C SER A 275 33.43 -5.07 -5.10
N ASP A 276 33.85 -5.12 -6.37
CA ASP A 276 35.26 -5.11 -6.74
C ASP A 276 35.87 -3.71 -6.56
N PHE A 277 35.03 -2.66 -6.65
CA PHE A 277 35.44 -1.26 -6.61
C PHE A 277 34.98 -0.52 -5.34
N TYR A 278 33.87 -0.95 -4.75
CA TYR A 278 33.23 -0.27 -3.62
C TYR A 278 32.98 -1.23 -2.45
N ASP A 279 33.20 -0.74 -1.23
CA ASP A 279 32.69 -1.35 -0.01
C ASP A 279 31.23 -0.91 0.16
N ILE A 280 30.30 -1.87 0.21
CA ILE A 280 28.87 -1.62 0.45
C ILE A 280 28.65 -1.60 1.96
N GLU A 281 28.32 -0.43 2.51
CA GLU A 281 28.15 -0.23 3.95
C GLU A 281 26.65 -0.19 4.33
N GLU A 282 26.27 0.76 5.19
CA GLU A 282 24.93 0.87 5.75
C GLU A 282 23.86 1.22 4.70
N ARG A 283 22.64 0.73 4.95
CA ARG A 283 21.48 1.08 4.12
C ARG A 283 20.98 2.46 4.50
N LEU A 284 21.01 3.37 3.55
CA LEU A 284 20.55 4.75 3.70
C LEU A 284 19.04 4.86 3.50
N GLY A 285 18.45 3.98 2.69
CA GLY A 285 17.02 4.02 2.43
C GLY A 285 16.48 2.86 1.58
N SER A 286 15.16 2.86 1.39
CA SER A 286 14.50 2.00 0.42
C SER A 286 13.21 2.61 -0.08
N GLY A 287 12.94 2.45 -1.36
CA GLY A 287 11.69 2.84 -1.97
C GLY A 287 11.14 1.75 -2.89
N LYS A 288 10.06 2.10 -3.58
CA LYS A 288 9.37 1.23 -4.56
C LYS A 288 10.29 0.71 -5.68
N PHE A 289 11.37 1.41 -5.97
CA PHE A 289 12.26 1.16 -7.11
C PHE A 289 13.61 0.54 -6.75
N GLY A 290 13.92 0.37 -5.45
CA GLY A 290 15.22 -0.17 -5.05
C GLY A 290 15.63 0.16 -3.63
N GLN A 291 16.80 -0.34 -3.25
CA GLN A 291 17.46 -0.06 -1.97
C GLN A 291 18.64 0.87 -2.20
N VAL A 292 18.86 1.83 -1.29
CA VAL A 292 19.98 2.77 -1.37
C VAL A 292 20.94 2.47 -0.23
N PHE A 293 22.22 2.26 -0.55
CA PHE A 293 23.29 1.98 0.38
C PHE A 293 24.38 3.04 0.30
N ARG A 294 25.10 3.25 1.39
CA ARG A 294 26.33 4.02 1.39
C ARG A 294 27.44 3.16 0.80
N LEU A 295 28.14 3.70 -0.18
CA LEU A 295 29.28 3.05 -0.82
C LEU A 295 30.56 3.81 -0.48
N VAL A 296 31.64 3.09 -0.21
CA VAL A 296 32.98 3.67 -0.03
C VAL A 296 33.89 3.14 -1.13
N GLU A 297 34.38 4.02 -1.98
CA GLU A 297 35.28 3.64 -3.07
C GLU A 297 36.61 3.13 -2.50
N LYS A 298 37.04 1.93 -2.89
CA LYS A 298 38.21 1.28 -2.31
C LYS A 298 39.51 2.02 -2.59
N LYS A 299 39.64 2.65 -3.75
CA LYS A 299 40.86 3.36 -4.17
C LYS A 299 41.04 4.70 -3.45
N THR A 300 39.98 5.50 -3.40
CA THR A 300 40.04 6.89 -2.95
C THR A 300 39.49 7.10 -1.55
N ARG A 301 38.72 6.12 -1.03
CA ARG A 301 37.89 6.22 0.18
C ARG A 301 36.79 7.30 0.09
N LYS A 302 36.48 7.81 -1.11
CA LYS A 302 35.35 8.73 -1.32
C LYS A 302 34.02 8.00 -1.09
N ILE A 303 33.06 8.73 -0.52
CA ILE A 303 31.74 8.23 -0.17
C ILE A 303 30.78 8.53 -1.32
N TRP A 304 29.93 7.55 -1.64
CA TRP A 304 28.96 7.60 -2.72
C TRP A 304 27.63 6.97 -2.28
N ALA A 305 26.55 7.25 -3.01
CA ALA A 305 25.27 6.56 -2.83
C ALA A 305 25.08 5.48 -3.90
N GLY A 306 24.87 4.23 -3.48
CA GLY A 306 24.59 3.10 -4.37
C GLY A 306 23.10 2.78 -4.41
N LYS A 307 22.43 2.99 -5.54
CA LYS A 307 21.03 2.63 -5.75
C LYS A 307 20.94 1.26 -6.45
N PHE A 308 20.37 0.28 -5.76
CA PHE A 308 20.27 -1.12 -6.20
C PHE A 308 18.85 -1.43 -6.66
N PHE A 309 18.73 -1.77 -7.94
CA PHE A 309 17.48 -2.13 -8.61
C PHE A 309 17.42 -3.64 -8.81
N LYS A 310 16.25 -4.24 -8.57
CA LYS A 310 15.98 -5.62 -8.94
C LYS A 310 15.29 -5.64 -10.30
N ALA A 311 15.88 -6.31 -11.28
CA ALA A 311 15.38 -6.42 -12.64
C ALA A 311 15.50 -7.86 -13.12
N TYR A 312 14.35 -8.53 -13.28
CA TYR A 312 14.28 -9.95 -13.65
C TYR A 312 13.99 -10.14 -15.14
N SER A 313 13.44 -9.12 -15.80
CA SER A 313 13.16 -9.11 -17.23
C SER A 313 14.10 -8.21 -18.02
N ALA A 314 14.31 -8.52 -19.30
CA ALA A 314 15.09 -7.67 -20.20
C ALA A 314 14.49 -6.27 -20.36
N LYS A 315 13.16 -6.15 -20.30
CA LYS A 315 12.45 -4.87 -20.39
C LYS A 315 12.71 -3.97 -19.17
N GLU A 316 12.72 -4.54 -17.97
CA GLU A 316 13.05 -3.77 -16.76
C GLU A 316 14.51 -3.29 -16.78
N LYS A 317 15.43 -4.16 -17.22
CA LYS A 317 16.84 -3.79 -17.39
C LYS A 317 17.01 -2.64 -18.38
N GLU A 318 16.30 -2.69 -19.50
CA GLU A 318 16.36 -1.65 -20.51
C GLU A 318 15.84 -0.31 -20.02
N ASN A 319 14.73 -0.31 -19.26
CA ASN A 319 14.21 0.91 -18.64
C ASN A 319 15.23 1.55 -17.68
N ILE A 320 15.99 0.74 -16.92
CA ILE A 320 17.02 1.25 -16.00
C ILE A 320 18.25 1.74 -16.78
N ARG A 321 18.64 1.08 -17.87
CA ARG A 321 19.70 1.58 -18.75
C ARG A 321 19.35 2.91 -19.39
N GLN A 322 18.08 3.10 -19.77
CA GLN A 322 17.58 4.40 -20.25
C GLN A 322 17.69 5.49 -19.17
N GLU A 323 17.41 5.19 -17.88
CA GLU A 323 17.61 6.15 -16.77
C GLU A 323 19.09 6.59 -16.68
N ILE A 324 20.03 5.66 -16.83
CA ILE A 324 21.49 5.95 -16.84
C ILE A 324 21.87 6.82 -18.04
N SER A 325 21.38 6.48 -19.24
CA SER A 325 21.63 7.27 -20.45
C SER A 325 21.06 8.69 -20.35
N ILE A 326 19.89 8.87 -19.73
CA ILE A 326 19.30 10.19 -19.52
C ILE A 326 20.19 11.02 -18.60
N MET A 327 20.71 10.45 -17.50
CA MET A 327 21.61 11.17 -16.60
C MET A 327 22.94 11.52 -17.24
N ASN A 328 23.48 10.68 -18.13
CA ASN A 328 24.66 11.02 -18.94
C ASN A 328 24.39 12.20 -19.90
N CYS A 329 23.14 12.55 -20.18
CA CYS A 329 22.80 13.71 -21.01
C CYS A 329 22.53 14.98 -20.19
N LEU A 330 22.39 14.85 -18.86
CA LEU A 330 21.97 15.94 -17.96
C LEU A 330 23.15 16.42 -17.10
N HIS A 331 24.12 17.08 -17.74
CA HIS A 331 25.28 17.66 -17.05
C HIS A 331 24.94 19.04 -16.47
N HIS A 332 24.68 19.11 -15.16
CA HIS A 332 24.48 20.39 -14.48
C HIS A 332 24.98 20.31 -13.02
N PRO A 333 25.68 21.33 -12.49
CA PRO A 333 26.27 21.31 -11.15
C PRO A 333 25.27 21.24 -9.99
N LYS A 334 23.96 21.39 -10.27
CA LYS A 334 22.86 21.24 -9.28
C LYS A 334 22.09 19.93 -9.40
N LEU A 335 22.48 19.03 -10.31
CA LEU A 335 21.88 17.71 -10.45
C LEU A 335 22.82 16.66 -9.89
N VAL A 336 22.25 15.65 -9.25
CA VAL A 336 23.02 14.49 -8.77
C VAL A 336 23.59 13.76 -9.97
N GLN A 337 24.91 13.61 -10.00
CA GLN A 337 25.59 12.92 -11.09
C GLN A 337 25.67 11.42 -10.83
N CYS A 338 25.51 10.66 -11.90
CA CYS A 338 25.87 9.24 -11.92
C CYS A 338 27.32 9.12 -12.35
N VAL A 339 28.06 8.32 -11.60
CA VAL A 339 29.53 8.28 -11.68
C VAL A 339 30.02 6.90 -12.08
N ASP A 340 29.22 5.87 -11.80
CA ASP A 340 29.47 4.50 -12.23
C ASP A 340 28.17 3.69 -12.27
N ALA A 341 28.15 2.60 -13.03
CA ALA A 341 26.99 1.70 -13.10
C ALA A 341 27.41 0.26 -13.37
N PHE A 342 26.73 -0.69 -12.72
CA PHE A 342 27.03 -2.12 -12.79
C PHE A 342 25.78 -2.95 -13.02
N GLU A 343 25.89 -4.03 -13.78
CA GLU A 343 24.82 -5.02 -13.94
C GLU A 343 25.31 -6.40 -13.48
N GLU A 344 24.68 -6.94 -12.44
CA GLU A 344 24.97 -8.29 -11.93
C GLU A 344 23.70 -9.14 -11.91
N LYS A 345 23.63 -10.12 -12.82
CA LYS A 345 22.54 -11.11 -12.92
C LYS A 345 21.15 -10.45 -12.99
N ALA A 346 20.47 -10.31 -11.85
CA ALA A 346 19.13 -9.73 -11.71
C ALA A 346 19.13 -8.37 -10.99
N ASN A 347 20.31 -7.75 -10.84
CA ASN A 347 20.47 -6.45 -10.21
C ASN A 347 21.18 -5.48 -11.14
N ILE A 348 20.74 -4.23 -11.13
CA ILE A 348 21.50 -3.10 -11.68
C ILE A 348 21.81 -2.15 -10.53
N VAL A 349 23.02 -1.61 -10.50
CA VAL A 349 23.51 -0.71 -9.47
C VAL A 349 23.95 0.59 -10.12
N MET A 350 23.48 1.71 -9.59
CA MET A 350 23.90 3.04 -10.00
C MET A 350 24.65 3.69 -8.84
N VAL A 351 25.86 4.17 -9.11
CA VAL A 351 26.71 4.89 -8.15
C VAL A 351 26.52 6.38 -8.39
N LEU A 352 26.01 7.07 -7.39
CA LEU A 352 25.61 8.47 -7.45
C LEU A 352 26.48 9.32 -6.53
N GLU A 353 26.71 10.57 -6.93
CA GLU A 353 27.27 11.61 -6.08
C GLU A 353 26.39 11.85 -4.86
N MET A 354 27.04 12.05 -3.71
CA MET A 354 26.38 12.22 -2.41
C MET A 354 26.43 13.67 -1.94
#